data_AF-A0A3N4ZK53-F1
#
_entry.id   AF-A0A3N4ZK53-F1
#
_cell.length_a   1.000
_cell.length_b   1.000
_cell.length_c   1.000
_cell.angle_alpha   90.00
_cell.angle_beta   90.00
_cell.angle_gamma   90.00
#
_symmetry.space_group_name_H-M   'P 1'
#
loop_
_entity.id
_entity.type
_entity.pdbx_description
1 polymer ?
#
loop_
_entity_poly.entity_id
_entity_poly.type
_entity_poly.pdbx_seq_one_letter_code
_entity_poly.pdbx_strand_id
1 'polypeptide(L)'
;MNGPTQQSAGEAPDPVVLAAQVVQTNRDEFIAKLVATTEAEISQLEHDEPLHGLLEASITENIVTALHVIINRIDPLTVDAPASAISYARRLAQRDVPLSALLRAYRLGHAQSLDLVLGEAVRLGLPDPAGTVIALVQVTSAYLDRVCDQIGRAYEEERERWVGTRGVLRQYWVGQLLDNPRVDLRQAETALDYPLSGSHLAVECWRHGSEAATATDTVAVFDRLASLLHTVLRAQGRPLLVHTDEAHARIWLAVRPDCHVDPDTIAAELGDAALPVRAALGIVRPGLDGFRRSTRAAARTKALALSAGPGAPRVVAFARVAPVALLVDEPRELADFVSDSLGDLAVDDPRCELLRETLRLFLATNRSYAATAEELMVHRNTVHYRVQRAVDHYHLNLDADAFDLHFALTVCHWHGAKVLRRKPR
;
A
#
# COMPACT_ATOMS: atom_id res chain seq x y z
N MET A 1 -75.12 -28.25 39.48
CA MET A 1 -73.81 -28.37 38.80
C MET A 1 -73.62 -27.13 37.94
N ASN A 2 -72.77 -26.21 38.38
CA ASN A 2 -72.10 -25.20 37.56
C ASN A 2 -70.87 -24.81 38.37
N GLY A 3 -69.71 -25.31 37.94
CA GLY A 3 -68.43 -25.06 38.60
C GLY A 3 -67.96 -23.63 38.33
N PRO A 4 -67.16 -23.04 39.24
CA PRO A 4 -66.69 -21.67 39.08
C PRO A 4 -65.56 -21.59 38.05
N THR A 5 -65.65 -20.56 37.23
CA THR A 5 -64.70 -20.13 36.20
C THR A 5 -63.35 -19.79 36.84
N GLN A 6 -62.28 -20.47 36.44
CA GLN A 6 -60.91 -20.09 36.76
C GLN A 6 -60.57 -18.76 36.06
N GLN A 7 -60.38 -17.71 36.85
CA GLN A 7 -59.69 -16.49 36.43
C GLN A 7 -58.21 -16.82 36.18
N SER A 8 -57.70 -16.50 34.99
CA SER A 8 -56.27 -16.56 34.70
C SER A 8 -55.52 -15.58 35.59
N ALA A 9 -54.59 -16.09 36.41
CA ALA A 9 -53.63 -15.27 37.12
C ALA A 9 -52.78 -14.48 36.11
N GLY A 10 -52.74 -13.16 36.24
CA GLY A 10 -51.86 -12.31 35.44
C GLY A 10 -50.40 -12.64 35.75
N GLU A 11 -49.62 -13.01 34.74
CA GLU A 11 -48.17 -13.16 34.84
C GLU A 11 -47.54 -11.86 35.36
N ALA A 12 -46.65 -11.96 36.34
CA ALA A 12 -45.90 -10.80 36.81
C ALA A 12 -45.10 -10.20 35.63
N PRO A 13 -45.05 -8.86 35.49
CA PRO A 13 -44.32 -8.23 34.40
C PRO A 13 -42.83 -8.58 34.47
N ASP A 14 -42.28 -8.95 33.31
CA ASP A 14 -40.90 -9.39 33.16
C ASP A 14 -39.90 -8.29 33.52
N PRO A 15 -38.98 -8.53 34.46
CA PRO A 15 -38.05 -7.51 34.92
C PRO A 15 -37.14 -6.98 33.80
N VAL A 16 -36.80 -7.81 32.81
CA VAL A 16 -36.00 -7.40 31.64
C VAL A 16 -36.78 -6.41 30.78
N VAL A 17 -38.08 -6.67 30.58
CA VAL A 17 -38.97 -5.80 29.81
C VAL A 17 -39.21 -4.48 30.55
N LEU A 18 -39.42 -4.51 31.87
CA LEU A 18 -39.61 -3.31 32.69
C LEU A 18 -38.38 -2.39 32.64
N ALA A 19 -37.17 -2.95 32.77
CA ALA A 19 -35.93 -2.16 32.70
C ALA A 19 -35.77 -1.50 31.32
N ALA A 20 -36.09 -2.21 30.23
CA ALA A 20 -36.05 -1.66 28.88
C ALA A 20 -37.12 -0.56 28.65
N GLN A 21 -38.32 -0.69 29.21
CA GLN A 21 -39.36 0.34 29.13
C GLN A 21 -38.97 1.65 29.83
N VAL A 22 -38.24 1.56 30.94
CA VAL A 22 -37.68 2.77 31.60
C VAL A 22 -36.67 3.45 30.70
N VAL A 23 -35.73 2.68 30.12
CA VAL A 23 -34.75 3.25 29.17
C VAL A 23 -35.44 3.82 27.93
N GLN A 24 -36.52 3.21 27.46
CA GLN A 24 -37.31 3.72 26.34
C GLN A 24 -37.90 5.12 26.62
N THR A 25 -38.23 5.44 27.87
CA THR A 25 -38.78 6.75 28.25
C THR A 25 -37.74 7.87 28.17
N ASN A 26 -36.47 7.56 28.48
CA ASN A 26 -35.35 8.52 28.48
C ASN A 26 -34.39 8.33 27.30
N ARG A 27 -34.83 7.62 26.25
CA ARG A 27 -33.94 7.15 25.17
C ARG A 27 -33.24 8.29 24.44
N ASP A 28 -33.93 9.42 24.23
CA ASP A 28 -33.42 10.50 23.37
C ASP A 28 -32.25 11.23 24.08
N GLU A 29 -32.35 11.44 25.39
CA GLU A 29 -31.26 11.99 26.22
C GLU A 29 -30.06 11.03 26.26
N PHE A 30 -30.32 9.74 26.39
CA PHE A 30 -29.27 8.72 26.38
C PHE A 30 -28.52 8.66 25.03
N ILE A 31 -29.26 8.67 23.92
CA ILE A 31 -28.70 8.66 22.56
C ILE A 31 -27.80 9.89 22.35
N ALA A 32 -28.29 11.09 22.71
CA ALA A 32 -27.50 12.31 22.56
C ALA A 32 -26.19 12.25 23.36
N LYS A 33 -26.23 11.75 24.60
CA LYS A 33 -25.03 11.55 25.42
C LYS A 33 -24.08 10.52 24.82
N LEU A 34 -24.60 9.43 24.25
CA LEU A 34 -23.78 8.37 23.67
C LEU A 34 -23.09 8.84 22.38
N VAL A 35 -23.75 9.64 21.54
CA VAL A 35 -23.14 10.28 20.36
C VAL A 35 -21.94 11.13 20.81
N ALA A 36 -22.18 12.08 21.72
CA ALA A 36 -21.13 12.99 22.19
C ALA A 36 -19.94 12.25 22.83
N THR A 37 -20.21 11.19 23.60
CA THR A 37 -19.14 10.40 24.23
C THR A 37 -18.35 9.59 23.21
N THR A 38 -19.02 9.05 22.19
CA THR A 38 -18.37 8.29 21.11
C THR A 38 -17.39 9.16 20.34
N GLU A 39 -17.79 10.39 20.01
CA GLU A 39 -16.93 11.35 19.31
C GLU A 39 -15.74 11.78 20.18
N ALA A 40 -15.97 12.05 21.47
CA ALA A 40 -14.92 12.46 22.39
C ALA A 40 -13.89 11.35 22.68
N GLU A 41 -14.31 10.09 22.79
CA GLU A 41 -13.41 8.98 23.15
C GLU A 41 -12.74 8.29 21.95
N ILE A 42 -13.31 8.46 20.76
CA ILE A 42 -12.84 7.82 19.53
C ILE A 42 -12.59 8.92 18.50
N SER A 43 -11.44 9.60 18.63
CA SER A 43 -11.03 10.70 17.75
C SER A 43 -11.00 10.31 16.27
N GLN A 44 -10.84 9.03 15.94
CA GLN A 44 -10.95 8.56 14.55
C GLN A 44 -12.36 8.62 13.98
N LEU A 45 -13.39 8.89 14.79
CA LEU A 45 -14.78 9.07 14.38
C LEU A 45 -15.20 10.54 14.37
N GLU A 46 -14.38 11.45 14.88
CA GLU A 46 -14.58 12.90 14.82
C GLU A 46 -14.41 13.38 13.37
N HIS A 47 -15.51 13.80 12.72
CA HIS A 47 -15.53 14.17 11.30
C HIS A 47 -16.58 15.26 10.98
N ASP A 48 -16.48 15.82 9.77
CA ASP A 48 -17.40 16.80 9.19
C ASP A 48 -18.90 16.49 9.40
N GLU A 49 -19.74 17.53 9.36
CA GLU A 49 -21.21 17.53 9.53
C GLU A 49 -21.95 16.31 8.93
N PRO A 50 -21.65 15.84 7.69
CA PRO A 50 -22.36 14.71 7.10
C PRO A 50 -22.07 13.35 7.76
N LEU A 51 -20.92 13.18 8.41
CA LEU A 51 -20.59 11.94 9.15
C LEU A 51 -21.21 11.94 10.54
N HIS A 52 -21.28 13.10 11.19
CA HIS A 52 -22.00 13.27 12.46
C HIS A 52 -23.45 12.78 12.34
N GLY A 53 -24.18 13.24 11.32
CA GLY A 53 -25.58 12.81 11.12
C GLY A 53 -25.72 11.30 10.85
N LEU A 54 -24.74 10.65 10.22
CA LEU A 54 -24.75 9.20 10.01
C LEU A 54 -24.41 8.42 11.29
N LEU A 55 -23.49 8.94 12.10
CA LEU A 55 -23.18 8.38 13.42
C LEU A 55 -24.41 8.45 14.33
N GLU A 56 -25.07 9.60 14.40
CA GLU A 56 -26.29 9.81 15.18
C GLU A 56 -27.41 8.85 14.73
N ALA A 57 -27.67 8.76 13.42
CA ALA A 57 -28.66 7.82 12.87
C ALA A 57 -28.32 6.36 13.17
N SER A 58 -27.03 5.99 13.10
CA SER A 58 -26.54 4.65 13.45
C SER A 58 -26.79 4.32 14.92
N ILE A 59 -26.39 5.22 15.84
CA ILE A 59 -26.60 5.01 17.28
C ILE A 59 -28.11 4.94 17.58
N THR A 60 -28.89 5.87 17.05
CA THR A 60 -30.34 5.95 17.26
C THR A 60 -31.05 4.66 16.86
N GLU A 61 -30.87 4.19 15.62
CA GLU A 61 -31.56 2.98 15.15
C GLU A 61 -31.09 1.73 15.89
N ASN A 62 -29.81 1.62 16.25
CA ASN A 62 -29.33 0.48 17.03
C ASN A 62 -29.96 0.42 18.43
N ILE A 63 -30.06 1.56 19.13
CA ILE A 63 -30.68 1.62 20.45
C ILE A 63 -32.19 1.35 20.36
N VAL A 64 -32.89 1.95 19.40
CA VAL A 64 -34.32 1.71 19.19
C VAL A 64 -34.60 0.24 18.86
N THR A 65 -33.81 -0.35 17.98
CA THR A 65 -33.94 -1.77 17.61
C THR A 65 -33.63 -2.68 18.79
N ALA A 66 -32.56 -2.42 19.55
CA ALA A 66 -32.24 -3.20 20.75
C ALA A 66 -33.37 -3.15 21.80
N LEU A 67 -33.93 -1.97 22.06
CA LEU A 67 -35.09 -1.84 22.95
C LEU A 67 -36.31 -2.58 22.41
N HIS A 68 -36.56 -2.54 21.10
CA HIS A 68 -37.65 -3.26 20.46
C HIS A 68 -37.48 -4.79 20.59
N VAL A 69 -36.26 -5.30 20.41
CA VAL A 69 -35.89 -6.70 20.62
C VAL A 69 -36.22 -7.14 22.04
N ILE A 70 -35.79 -6.35 23.04
CA ILE A 70 -35.98 -6.68 24.45
C ILE A 70 -37.45 -6.61 24.86
N ILE A 71 -38.14 -5.51 24.55
CA ILE A 71 -39.53 -5.26 24.98
C ILE A 71 -40.49 -6.29 24.38
N ASN A 72 -40.28 -6.68 23.12
CA ASN A 72 -41.17 -7.62 22.42
C ASN A 72 -40.66 -9.07 22.45
N ARG A 73 -39.56 -9.34 23.19
CA ARG A 73 -38.93 -10.67 23.31
C ARG A 73 -38.65 -11.32 21.95
N ILE A 74 -38.13 -10.53 21.02
CA ILE A 74 -37.72 -11.02 19.70
C ILE A 74 -36.40 -11.77 19.88
N ASP A 75 -36.24 -12.91 19.18
CA ASP A 75 -34.95 -13.59 19.13
C ASP A 75 -33.91 -12.66 18.50
N PRO A 76 -32.86 -12.22 19.22
CA PRO A 76 -31.85 -11.30 18.70
C PRO A 76 -31.12 -11.87 17.48
N LEU A 77 -31.08 -13.20 17.32
CA LEU A 77 -30.45 -13.85 16.18
C LEU A 77 -31.28 -13.73 14.88
N THR A 78 -32.50 -13.21 14.95
CA THR A 78 -33.39 -13.02 13.79
C THR A 78 -33.44 -11.58 13.29
N VAL A 79 -32.81 -10.65 14.01
CA VAL A 79 -32.86 -9.21 13.69
C VAL A 79 -31.59 -8.80 12.96
N ASP A 80 -31.75 -8.17 11.82
CA ASP A 80 -30.63 -7.64 11.04
C ASP A 80 -30.17 -6.28 11.55
N ALA A 81 -28.92 -5.94 11.24
CA ALA A 81 -28.34 -4.64 11.54
C ALA A 81 -29.18 -3.53 10.89
N PRO A 82 -29.44 -2.42 11.61
CA PRO A 82 -30.18 -1.31 11.05
C PRO A 82 -29.54 -0.74 9.78
N ALA A 83 -30.36 -0.20 8.89
CA ALA A 83 -29.90 0.33 7.61
C ALA A 83 -28.95 1.52 7.80
N SER A 84 -29.17 2.35 8.82
CA SER A 84 -28.25 3.46 9.16
C SER A 84 -26.87 2.95 9.59
N ALA A 85 -26.80 1.86 10.36
CA ALA A 85 -25.57 1.24 10.80
C ALA A 85 -24.74 0.69 9.63
N ILE A 86 -25.41 -0.02 8.70
CA ILE A 86 -24.79 -0.50 7.47
C ILE A 86 -24.31 0.67 6.60
N SER A 87 -25.12 1.72 6.47
CA SER A 87 -24.76 2.93 5.70
C SER A 87 -23.56 3.66 6.31
N TYR A 88 -23.49 3.74 7.64
CA TYR A 88 -22.37 4.33 8.35
C TYR A 88 -21.09 3.51 8.18
N ALA A 89 -21.15 2.18 8.35
CA ALA A 89 -20.02 1.28 8.12
C ALA A 89 -19.43 1.42 6.71
N ARG A 90 -20.30 1.48 5.68
CA ARG A 90 -19.87 1.73 4.29
C ARG A 90 -19.18 3.09 4.14
N ARG A 91 -19.71 4.13 4.77
CA ARG A 91 -19.14 5.48 4.70
C ARG A 91 -17.76 5.56 5.35
N LEU A 92 -17.55 4.85 6.46
CA LEU A 92 -16.24 4.73 7.12
C LEU A 92 -15.23 3.97 6.24
N ALA A 93 -15.66 2.88 5.59
CA ALA A 93 -14.81 2.13 4.67
C ALA A 93 -14.33 2.99 3.48
N GLN A 94 -15.20 3.84 2.93
CA GLN A 94 -14.85 4.77 1.85
C GLN A 94 -13.83 5.85 2.25
N ARG A 95 -13.67 6.10 3.56
CA ARG A 95 -12.77 7.11 4.14
C ARG A 95 -11.53 6.53 4.83
N ASP A 96 -11.28 5.23 4.66
CA ASP A 96 -10.15 4.53 5.28
C ASP A 96 -10.09 4.64 6.81
N VAL A 97 -11.25 4.84 7.47
CA VAL A 97 -11.33 4.83 8.93
C VAL A 97 -11.23 3.39 9.42
N PRO A 98 -10.31 3.03 10.33
CA PRO A 98 -10.11 1.64 10.73
C PRO A 98 -11.39 0.98 11.26
N LEU A 99 -11.68 -0.25 10.81
CA LEU A 99 -12.78 -1.07 11.34
C LEU A 99 -12.70 -1.22 12.87
N SER A 100 -11.50 -1.23 13.44
CA SER A 100 -11.29 -1.29 14.88
C SER A 100 -11.87 -0.08 15.63
N ALA A 101 -11.94 1.09 15.02
CA ALA A 101 -12.58 2.28 15.59
C ALA A 101 -14.11 2.11 15.61
N LEU A 102 -14.70 1.61 14.52
CA LEU A 102 -16.13 1.28 14.45
C LEU A 102 -16.52 0.23 15.50
N LEU A 103 -15.77 -0.87 15.61
CA LEU A 103 -16.02 -1.91 16.62
C LEU A 103 -15.82 -1.41 18.05
N ARG A 104 -14.92 -0.43 18.26
CA ARG A 104 -14.76 0.23 19.56
C ARG A 104 -15.99 1.06 19.94
N ALA A 105 -16.64 1.74 18.99
CA ALA A 105 -17.88 2.47 19.24
C ALA A 105 -19.02 1.54 19.72
N TYR A 106 -19.16 0.37 19.10
CA TYR A 106 -20.14 -0.64 19.54
C TYR A 106 -19.88 -1.16 20.95
N ARG A 107 -18.62 -1.43 21.30
CA ARG A 107 -18.24 -1.83 22.67
C ARG A 107 -18.54 -0.74 23.69
N LEU A 108 -18.26 0.52 23.35
CA LEU A 108 -18.57 1.67 24.20
C LEU A 108 -20.09 1.82 24.40
N GLY A 109 -20.86 1.75 23.31
CA GLY A 109 -22.32 1.82 23.36
C GLY A 109 -22.95 0.67 24.17
N HIS A 110 -22.40 -0.54 24.04
CA HIS A 110 -22.85 -1.68 24.84
C HIS A 110 -22.63 -1.47 26.34
N ALA A 111 -21.43 -1.07 26.73
CA ALA A 111 -21.07 -0.84 28.12
C ALA A 111 -22.00 0.22 28.76
N GLN A 112 -22.18 1.36 28.09
CA GLN A 112 -23.07 2.42 28.59
C GLN A 112 -24.54 2.01 28.64
N SER A 113 -25.00 1.21 27.67
CA SER A 113 -26.38 0.71 27.66
C SER A 113 -26.62 -0.28 28.80
N LEU A 114 -25.67 -1.19 29.06
CA LEU A 114 -25.74 -2.11 30.18
C LEU A 114 -25.73 -1.35 31.51
N ASP A 115 -24.82 -0.40 31.71
CA ASP A 115 -24.77 0.41 32.92
C ASP A 115 -26.10 1.12 33.22
N LEU A 116 -26.73 1.69 32.19
CA LEU A 116 -28.02 2.35 32.33
C LEU A 116 -29.14 1.36 32.72
N VAL A 117 -29.30 0.28 31.96
CA VAL A 117 -30.39 -0.69 32.19
C VAL A 117 -30.23 -1.38 33.55
N LEU A 118 -29.00 -1.73 33.93
CA LEU A 118 -28.71 -2.34 35.24
C LEU A 118 -28.94 -1.35 36.39
N GLY A 119 -28.55 -0.08 36.21
CA GLY A 119 -28.81 0.98 37.19
C GLY A 119 -30.30 1.19 37.46
N GLU A 120 -31.12 1.16 36.41
CA GLU A 120 -32.58 1.25 36.54
C GLU A 120 -33.20 0.00 37.17
N ALA A 121 -32.72 -1.20 36.81
CA ALA A 121 -33.17 -2.45 37.41
C ALA A 121 -32.94 -2.48 38.93
N VAL A 122 -31.79 -2.00 39.40
CA VAL A 122 -31.48 -1.85 40.83
C VAL A 122 -32.39 -0.81 41.49
N ARG A 123 -32.61 0.34 40.84
CA ARG A 123 -33.45 1.43 41.38
C ARG A 123 -34.91 1.02 41.56
N LEU A 124 -35.43 0.23 40.62
CA LEU A 124 -36.81 -0.26 40.65
C LEU A 124 -37.03 -1.42 41.64
N GLY A 125 -35.97 -2.00 42.20
CA GLY A 125 -36.08 -3.14 43.10
C GLY A 125 -36.68 -4.38 42.42
N LEU A 126 -36.30 -4.63 41.17
CA LEU A 126 -36.84 -5.75 40.40
C LEU A 126 -36.59 -7.10 41.09
N PRO A 127 -37.56 -8.03 41.04
CA PRO A 127 -37.36 -9.38 41.54
C PRO A 127 -36.26 -10.11 40.75
N ASP A 128 -35.48 -10.94 41.44
CA ASP A 128 -34.32 -11.66 40.87
C ASP A 128 -33.35 -10.78 40.05
N PRO A 129 -32.58 -9.89 40.72
CA PRO A 129 -31.61 -9.02 40.04
C PRO A 129 -30.56 -9.80 39.24
N ALA A 130 -30.11 -10.95 39.76
CA ALA A 130 -29.09 -11.77 39.11
C ALA A 130 -29.60 -12.40 37.81
N GLY A 131 -30.80 -12.99 37.81
CA GLY A 131 -31.43 -13.52 36.60
C GLY A 131 -31.70 -12.43 35.56
N THR A 132 -32.14 -11.26 36.01
CA THR A 132 -32.37 -10.09 35.13
C THR A 132 -31.08 -9.63 34.45
N VAL A 133 -29.97 -9.53 35.19
CA VAL A 133 -28.65 -9.19 34.63
C VAL A 133 -28.21 -10.22 33.59
N ILE A 134 -28.29 -11.51 33.93
CA ILE A 134 -27.87 -12.60 33.04
C ILE A 134 -28.67 -12.54 31.73
N ALA A 135 -30.00 -12.39 31.81
CA ALA A 135 -30.87 -12.33 30.66
C ALA A 135 -30.58 -11.09 29.77
N LEU A 136 -30.40 -9.92 30.38
CA LEU A 136 -30.04 -8.68 29.66
C LEU A 136 -28.70 -8.80 28.93
N VAL A 137 -27.67 -9.30 29.61
CA VAL A 137 -26.35 -9.49 29.02
C VAL A 137 -26.43 -10.49 27.87
N GLN A 138 -27.16 -11.60 28.02
CA GLN A 138 -27.33 -12.59 26.96
C GLN A 138 -28.03 -12.01 25.73
N VAL A 139 -29.16 -11.33 25.89
CA VAL A 139 -29.93 -10.77 24.78
C VAL A 139 -29.15 -9.66 24.07
N THR A 140 -28.55 -8.72 24.83
CA THR A 140 -27.80 -7.61 24.24
C THR A 140 -26.51 -8.05 23.57
N SER A 141 -25.79 -9.02 24.13
CA SER A 141 -24.56 -9.55 23.52
C SER A 141 -24.88 -10.33 22.24
N ALA A 142 -25.92 -11.17 22.23
CA ALA A 142 -26.34 -11.89 21.03
C ALA A 142 -26.76 -10.94 19.89
N TYR A 143 -27.48 -9.87 20.22
CA TYR A 143 -27.82 -8.82 19.25
C TYR A 143 -26.57 -8.12 18.73
N LEU A 144 -25.67 -7.69 19.63
CA LEU A 144 -24.46 -6.98 19.25
C LEU A 144 -23.48 -7.82 18.43
N ASP A 145 -23.28 -9.09 18.77
CA ASP A 145 -22.43 -10.00 18.01
C ASP A 145 -22.95 -10.11 16.57
N ARG A 146 -24.27 -10.30 16.40
CA ARG A 146 -24.90 -10.35 15.08
C ARG A 146 -24.75 -9.04 14.31
N VAL A 147 -25.03 -7.89 14.95
CA VAL A 147 -24.90 -6.58 14.30
C VAL A 147 -23.43 -6.33 13.92
N CYS A 148 -22.47 -6.57 14.82
CA CYS A 148 -21.03 -6.39 14.59
C CYS A 148 -20.51 -7.25 13.44
N ASP A 149 -20.96 -8.50 13.34
CA ASP A 149 -20.62 -9.40 12.23
C ASP A 149 -21.14 -8.86 10.89
N GLN A 150 -22.39 -8.38 10.84
CA GLN A 150 -22.98 -7.80 9.63
C GLN A 150 -22.32 -6.48 9.20
N ILE A 151 -22.06 -5.56 10.12
CA ILE A 151 -21.37 -4.30 9.79
C ILE A 151 -19.90 -4.53 9.42
N GLY A 152 -19.24 -5.54 10.00
CA GLY A 152 -17.88 -5.94 9.67
C GLY A 152 -17.79 -6.39 8.21
N ARG A 153 -18.68 -7.31 7.80
CA ARG A 153 -18.79 -7.73 6.39
C ARG A 153 -19.11 -6.57 5.46
N ALA A 154 -20.10 -5.74 5.81
CA ALA A 154 -20.48 -4.59 4.98
C ALA A 154 -19.34 -3.58 4.81
N TYR A 155 -18.55 -3.36 5.86
CA TYR A 155 -17.34 -2.53 5.82
C TYR A 155 -16.28 -3.15 4.89
N GLU A 156 -15.98 -4.43 5.05
CA GLU A 156 -14.95 -5.13 4.26
C GLU A 156 -15.32 -5.18 2.78
N GLU A 157 -16.55 -5.58 2.45
CA GLU A 157 -17.07 -5.58 1.08
C GLU A 157 -17.02 -4.18 0.45
N GLU A 158 -17.38 -3.15 1.20
CA GLU A 158 -17.31 -1.77 0.70
C GLU A 158 -15.86 -1.32 0.50
N ARG A 159 -14.96 -1.67 1.41
CA ARG A 159 -13.53 -1.35 1.29
C ARG A 159 -12.92 -2.04 0.07
N GLU A 160 -13.21 -3.31 -0.16
CA GLU A 160 -12.79 -4.04 -1.35
C GLU A 160 -13.38 -3.43 -2.63
N ARG A 161 -14.68 -3.12 -2.65
CA ARG A 161 -15.33 -2.45 -3.78
C ARG A 161 -14.74 -1.07 -4.05
N TRP A 162 -14.43 -0.31 -3.02
CA TRP A 162 -13.86 1.03 -3.12
C TRP A 162 -12.43 1.00 -3.67
N VAL A 163 -11.59 0.09 -3.18
CA VAL A 163 -10.23 -0.16 -3.68
C VAL A 163 -10.28 -0.66 -5.13
N GLY A 164 -11.17 -1.60 -5.46
CA GLY A 164 -11.35 -2.12 -6.81
C GLY A 164 -11.83 -1.08 -7.82
N THR A 165 -12.86 -0.29 -7.48
CA THR A 165 -13.45 0.71 -8.39
C THR A 165 -12.48 1.87 -8.68
N ARG A 166 -11.73 2.35 -7.67
CA ARG A 166 -10.67 3.35 -7.90
C ARG A 166 -9.50 2.77 -8.69
N GLY A 167 -9.15 1.50 -8.48
CA GLY A 167 -8.13 0.79 -9.25
C GLY A 167 -8.45 0.76 -10.74
N VAL A 168 -9.66 0.32 -11.10
CA VAL A 168 -10.12 0.25 -12.49
C VAL A 168 -10.17 1.63 -13.15
N LEU A 169 -10.73 2.64 -12.47
CA LEU A 169 -10.79 4.00 -12.99
C LEU A 169 -9.38 4.59 -13.23
N ARG A 170 -8.46 4.40 -12.27
CA ARG A 170 -7.07 4.85 -12.41
C ARG A 170 -6.36 4.14 -13.55
N GLN A 171 -6.49 2.81 -13.66
CA GLN A 171 -5.91 2.03 -14.77
C GLN A 171 -6.45 2.50 -16.11
N TYR A 172 -7.76 2.73 -16.23
CA TYR A 172 -8.38 3.26 -17.44
C TYR A 172 -7.77 4.61 -17.84
N TRP A 173 -7.75 5.58 -16.92
CA TRP A 173 -7.24 6.92 -17.22
C TRP A 173 -5.74 6.93 -17.49
N VAL A 174 -4.96 6.13 -16.76
CA VAL A 174 -3.54 5.96 -17.05
C VAL A 174 -3.32 5.35 -18.44
N GLY A 175 -4.10 4.34 -18.82
CA GLY A 175 -4.06 3.79 -20.19
C GLY A 175 -4.36 4.86 -21.24
N GLN A 176 -5.39 5.68 -21.03
CA GLN A 176 -5.68 6.82 -21.91
C GLN A 176 -4.51 7.82 -21.96
N LEU A 177 -3.91 8.16 -20.83
CA LEU A 177 -2.76 9.07 -20.80
C LEU A 177 -1.55 8.50 -21.53
N LEU A 178 -1.28 7.21 -21.43
CA LEU A 178 -0.12 6.58 -22.06
C LEU A 178 -0.31 6.42 -23.57
N ASP A 179 -1.49 5.98 -24.00
CA ASP A 179 -1.70 5.47 -25.36
C ASP A 179 -2.58 6.38 -26.25
N ASN A 180 -3.42 7.25 -25.67
CA ASN A 180 -4.31 8.12 -26.43
C ASN A 180 -3.70 9.52 -26.64
N PRO A 181 -3.27 9.89 -27.86
CA PRO A 181 -2.69 11.20 -28.13
C PRO A 181 -3.67 12.37 -27.99
N ARG A 182 -4.99 12.11 -27.94
CA ARG A 182 -6.07 13.10 -27.86
C ARG A 182 -6.86 13.03 -26.55
N VAL A 183 -6.27 12.45 -25.50
CA VAL A 183 -6.88 12.39 -24.17
C VAL A 183 -7.26 13.77 -23.65
N ASP A 184 -8.46 13.91 -23.07
CA ASP A 184 -8.85 15.13 -22.35
C ASP A 184 -8.10 15.20 -21.02
N LEU A 185 -7.10 16.08 -20.98
CA LEU A 185 -6.25 16.26 -19.81
C LEU A 185 -7.01 16.74 -18.58
N ARG A 186 -7.99 17.64 -18.73
CA ARG A 186 -8.74 18.16 -17.57
C ARG A 186 -9.60 17.08 -16.94
N GLN A 187 -10.22 16.25 -17.79
CA GLN A 187 -11.00 15.11 -17.31
C GLN A 187 -10.09 14.08 -16.61
N ALA A 188 -8.91 13.80 -17.17
CA ALA A 188 -7.94 12.90 -16.58
C ALA A 188 -7.37 13.41 -15.24
N GLU A 189 -7.00 14.70 -15.15
CA GLU A 189 -6.53 15.33 -13.90
C GLU A 189 -7.60 15.23 -12.80
N THR A 190 -8.85 15.54 -13.14
CA THR A 190 -9.99 15.47 -12.20
C THR A 190 -10.23 14.04 -11.72
N ALA A 191 -10.18 13.05 -12.63
CA ALA A 191 -10.43 11.66 -12.28
C ALA A 191 -9.29 11.01 -11.49
N LEU A 192 -8.05 11.43 -11.76
CA LEU A 192 -6.86 10.88 -11.11
C LEU A 192 -6.46 11.63 -9.82
N ASP A 193 -6.95 12.86 -9.64
CA ASP A 193 -6.47 13.80 -8.60
C ASP A 193 -4.95 13.97 -8.67
N TYR A 194 -4.45 14.17 -9.89
CA TYR A 194 -3.01 14.25 -10.19
C TYR A 194 -2.73 15.37 -11.19
N PRO A 195 -1.84 16.33 -10.88
CA PRO A 195 -1.57 17.46 -11.76
C PRO A 195 -0.67 17.02 -12.94
N LEU A 196 -1.18 17.09 -14.17
CA LEU A 196 -0.50 16.68 -15.41
C LEU A 196 0.27 17.82 -16.09
N SER A 197 0.12 19.06 -15.61
CA SER A 197 0.85 20.23 -16.12
C SER A 197 2.28 20.37 -15.56
N GLY A 198 2.61 19.62 -14.50
CA GLY A 198 3.90 19.69 -13.80
C GLY A 198 5.04 18.90 -14.46
N SER A 199 6.11 18.64 -13.70
CA SER A 199 7.12 17.66 -14.07
C SER A 199 6.86 16.33 -13.39
N HIS A 200 7.10 15.24 -14.09
CA HIS A 200 6.70 13.91 -13.64
C HIS A 200 7.92 13.01 -13.49
N LEU A 201 7.95 12.26 -12.40
CA LEU A 201 8.79 11.09 -12.22
C LEU A 201 7.89 9.87 -12.08
N ALA A 202 8.05 8.91 -12.99
CA ALA A 202 7.50 7.57 -12.86
C ALA A 202 8.50 6.66 -12.16
N VAL A 203 7.99 5.80 -11.29
CA VAL A 203 8.73 4.79 -10.54
C VAL A 203 8.01 3.46 -10.72
N GLU A 204 8.73 2.48 -11.23
CA GLU A 204 8.30 1.09 -11.23
C GLU A 204 8.81 0.42 -9.96
N CYS A 205 7.96 -0.24 -9.20
CA CYS A 205 8.35 -0.90 -7.96
C CYS A 205 7.81 -2.31 -7.87
N TRP A 206 8.54 -3.16 -7.14
CA TRP A 206 8.19 -4.56 -6.96
C TRP A 206 8.73 -5.11 -5.66
N ARG A 207 8.08 -6.16 -5.14
CA ARG A 207 8.50 -6.80 -3.89
C ARG A 207 9.89 -7.42 -4.02
N HIS A 208 10.64 -7.35 -2.93
CA HIS A 208 11.93 -7.97 -2.75
C HIS A 208 11.88 -8.91 -1.56
N GLY A 209 12.15 -10.20 -1.78
CA GLY A 209 12.07 -11.24 -0.75
C GLY A 209 10.92 -12.22 -0.97
N SER A 210 11.09 -13.46 -0.54
CA SER A 210 10.25 -14.63 -0.87
C SER A 210 9.22 -15.00 0.21
N GLU A 211 8.98 -14.16 1.21
CA GLU A 211 8.00 -14.51 2.25
C GLU A 211 6.56 -14.32 1.76
N ALA A 212 5.72 -15.29 2.12
CA ALA A 212 4.29 -15.34 1.81
C ALA A 212 3.54 -14.22 2.54
N ALA A 213 3.62 -13.02 1.99
CA ALA A 213 2.82 -11.90 2.41
C ALA A 213 1.42 -11.95 1.79
N THR A 214 0.42 -11.52 2.55
CA THR A 214 -0.96 -11.40 2.05
C THR A 214 -1.08 -10.22 1.08
N ALA A 215 -2.09 -10.22 0.20
CA ALA A 215 -2.35 -9.12 -0.74
C ALA A 215 -2.50 -7.75 -0.02
N THR A 216 -3.11 -7.75 1.17
CA THR A 216 -3.26 -6.56 2.03
C THR A 216 -1.92 -5.98 2.49
N ASP A 217 -0.93 -6.83 2.78
CA ASP A 217 0.43 -6.38 3.13
C ASP A 217 1.11 -5.70 1.94
N THR A 218 0.93 -6.23 0.72
CA THR A 218 1.52 -5.65 -0.49
C THR A 218 0.98 -4.27 -0.83
N VAL A 219 -0.34 -4.04 -0.68
CA VAL A 219 -0.95 -2.71 -0.88
C VAL A 219 -0.35 -1.70 0.11
N ALA A 220 -0.32 -2.05 1.40
CA ALA A 220 0.23 -1.19 2.45
C ALA A 220 1.73 -0.89 2.25
N VAL A 221 2.50 -1.83 1.71
CA VAL A 221 3.92 -1.63 1.38
C VAL A 221 4.09 -0.59 0.27
N PHE A 222 3.29 -0.66 -0.80
CA PHE A 222 3.39 0.31 -1.90
C PHE A 222 2.86 1.70 -1.53
N ASP A 223 1.83 1.80 -0.69
CA ASP A 223 1.38 3.09 -0.13
C ASP A 223 2.46 3.76 0.75
N ARG A 224 3.15 2.96 1.59
CA ARG A 224 4.30 3.44 2.37
C ARG A 224 5.45 3.91 1.48
N LEU A 225 5.76 3.15 0.43
CA LEU A 225 6.76 3.55 -0.57
C LEU A 225 6.37 4.88 -1.25
N ALA A 226 5.12 5.03 -1.67
CA ALA A 226 4.64 6.27 -2.30
C ALA A 226 4.76 7.47 -1.34
N SER A 227 4.46 7.28 -0.06
CA SER A 227 4.57 8.30 0.98
C SER A 227 6.03 8.68 1.28
N LEU A 228 6.93 7.70 1.31
CA LEU A 228 8.37 7.91 1.46
C LEU A 228 8.92 8.70 0.27
N LEU A 229 8.62 8.27 -0.96
CA LEU A 229 9.05 8.96 -2.18
C LEU A 229 8.49 10.38 -2.26
N HIS A 230 7.24 10.59 -1.84
CA HIS A 230 6.65 11.93 -1.76
C HIS A 230 7.46 12.85 -0.85
N THR A 231 7.86 12.35 0.32
CA THR A 231 8.63 13.11 1.32
C THR A 231 10.05 13.38 0.83
N VAL A 232 10.79 12.34 0.41
CA VAL A 232 12.18 12.43 -0.04
C VAL A 232 12.33 13.35 -1.25
N LEU A 233 11.40 13.24 -2.21
CA LEU A 233 11.44 14.02 -3.45
C LEU A 233 10.68 15.35 -3.38
N ARG A 234 10.05 15.66 -2.24
CA ARG A 234 9.22 16.85 -2.04
C ARG A 234 8.19 17.02 -3.16
N ALA A 235 7.49 15.93 -3.46
CA ALA A 235 6.51 15.90 -4.53
C ALA A 235 5.31 16.82 -4.23
N GLN A 236 4.65 17.30 -5.28
CA GLN A 236 3.48 18.15 -5.23
C GLN A 236 2.21 17.31 -5.34
N GLY A 237 1.25 17.56 -4.44
CA GLY A 237 -0.01 16.81 -4.41
C GLY A 237 0.18 15.34 -4.06
N ARG A 238 -0.89 14.55 -4.27
CA ARG A 238 -0.89 13.12 -3.95
C ARG A 238 -0.16 12.32 -5.03
N PRO A 239 0.74 11.38 -4.67
CA PRO A 239 1.28 10.44 -5.64
C PRO A 239 0.17 9.62 -6.31
N LEU A 240 0.28 9.42 -7.63
CA LEU A 240 -0.59 8.51 -8.35
C LEU A 240 0.00 7.11 -8.26
N LEU A 241 -0.66 6.19 -7.55
CA LEU A 241 -0.27 4.79 -7.42
C LEU A 241 -1.25 3.91 -8.20
N VAL A 242 -0.72 3.02 -9.03
CA VAL A 242 -1.47 2.01 -9.77
C VAL A 242 -0.78 0.66 -9.62
N HIS A 243 -1.51 -0.34 -9.12
CA HIS A 243 -1.05 -1.73 -9.11
C HIS A 243 -1.10 -2.29 -10.52
N THR A 244 0.00 -2.90 -10.97
CA THR A 244 0.07 -3.58 -12.27
C THR A 244 -0.21 -5.07 -12.14
N ASP A 245 0.17 -5.67 -11.02
CA ASP A 245 -0.17 -7.05 -10.62
C ASP A 245 -0.03 -7.20 -9.09
N GLU A 246 -0.05 -8.44 -8.58
CA GLU A 246 0.02 -8.76 -7.14
C GLU A 246 1.35 -8.39 -6.46
N ALA A 247 2.44 -8.26 -7.22
CA ALA A 247 3.79 -8.01 -6.69
C ALA A 247 4.46 -6.77 -7.27
N HIS A 248 3.79 -6.05 -8.18
CA HIS A 248 4.32 -4.88 -8.87
C HIS A 248 3.32 -3.72 -8.87
N ALA A 249 3.86 -2.52 -8.74
CA ALA A 249 3.11 -1.30 -8.89
C ALA A 249 3.91 -0.23 -9.63
N ARG A 250 3.19 0.80 -10.07
CA ARG A 250 3.76 1.99 -10.67
C ARG A 250 3.28 3.22 -9.92
N ILE A 251 4.22 4.10 -9.61
CA ILE A 251 3.99 5.35 -8.90
C ILE A 251 4.39 6.50 -9.81
N TRP A 252 3.57 7.54 -9.88
CA TRP A 252 3.95 8.82 -10.48
C TRP A 252 3.94 9.90 -9.42
N LEU A 253 5.02 10.68 -9.39
CA LEU A 253 5.18 11.84 -8.53
C LEU A 253 5.22 13.09 -9.41
N ALA A 254 4.37 14.06 -9.10
CA ALA A 254 4.55 15.40 -9.65
C ALA A 254 5.65 16.07 -8.82
N VAL A 255 6.74 16.46 -9.45
CA VAL A 255 7.93 17.02 -8.80
C VAL A 255 8.30 18.35 -9.43
N ARG A 256 9.16 19.10 -8.75
CA ARG A 256 9.71 20.31 -9.35
C ARG A 256 10.63 19.97 -10.54
N PRO A 257 10.74 20.82 -11.58
CA PRO A 257 11.62 20.57 -12.72
C PRO A 257 13.10 20.39 -12.37
N ASP A 258 13.55 21.01 -11.28
CA ASP A 258 14.91 20.96 -10.72
C ASP A 258 15.11 19.86 -9.67
N CYS A 259 14.12 18.96 -9.51
CA CYS A 259 14.21 17.86 -8.55
C CYS A 259 15.42 16.97 -8.83
N HIS A 260 16.36 16.95 -7.89
CA HIS A 260 17.48 16.02 -7.90
C HIS A 260 17.01 14.65 -7.41
N VAL A 261 17.11 13.64 -8.28
CA VAL A 261 16.74 12.27 -7.97
C VAL A 261 18.01 11.47 -7.71
N ASP A 262 18.37 11.31 -6.45
CA ASP A 262 19.48 10.46 -6.05
C ASP A 262 19.00 9.06 -5.63
N PRO A 263 19.28 8.01 -6.44
CA PRO A 263 18.85 6.66 -6.11
C PRO A 263 19.55 6.09 -4.86
N ASP A 264 20.74 6.57 -4.48
CA ASP A 264 21.46 6.05 -3.31
C ASP A 264 20.80 6.53 -2.01
N THR A 265 20.47 7.81 -1.94
CA THR A 265 19.63 8.38 -0.85
C THR A 265 18.30 7.62 -0.74
N ILE A 266 17.59 7.38 -1.84
CA ILE A 266 16.33 6.63 -1.81
C ILE A 266 16.57 5.19 -1.33
N ALA A 267 17.64 4.53 -1.76
CA ALA A 267 17.95 3.17 -1.33
C ALA A 267 18.22 3.07 0.19
N ALA A 268 18.90 4.07 0.76
CA ALA A 268 19.14 4.19 2.19
C ALA A 268 17.83 4.37 2.97
N GLU A 269 16.96 5.30 2.54
CA GLU A 269 15.65 5.55 3.15
C GLU A 269 14.75 4.30 3.12
N LEU A 270 14.74 3.55 2.02
CA LEU A 270 14.04 2.27 1.98
C LEU A 270 14.61 1.28 3.00
N GLY A 271 15.91 1.34 3.29
CA GLY A 271 16.63 0.48 4.24
C GLY A 271 16.21 0.78 5.66
N ASP A 272 16.25 2.06 6.03
CA ASP A 272 15.87 2.55 7.35
C ASP A 272 14.39 2.28 7.64
N ALA A 273 13.53 2.39 6.62
CA ALA A 273 12.10 2.05 6.72
C ALA A 273 11.81 0.54 6.64
N ALA A 274 12.83 -0.30 6.47
CA ALA A 274 12.72 -1.76 6.30
C ALA A 274 11.69 -2.21 5.23
N LEU A 275 11.52 -1.43 4.15
CA LEU A 275 10.49 -1.72 3.14
C LEU A 275 10.96 -2.81 2.15
N PRO A 276 10.32 -3.98 2.05
CA PRO A 276 10.79 -5.08 1.20
C PRO A 276 10.47 -4.86 -0.29
N VAL A 277 11.02 -3.79 -0.88
CA VAL A 277 10.78 -3.37 -2.27
C VAL A 277 12.07 -2.99 -2.98
N ARG A 278 12.04 -3.15 -4.30
CA ARG A 278 12.97 -2.55 -5.25
C ARG A 278 12.25 -1.47 -6.06
N ALA A 279 13.01 -0.50 -6.55
CA ALA A 279 12.47 0.60 -7.34
C ALA A 279 13.34 0.91 -8.56
N ALA A 280 12.69 1.12 -9.70
CA ALA A 280 13.28 1.58 -10.94
C ALA A 280 12.71 2.96 -11.27
N LEU A 281 13.57 3.97 -11.22
CA LEU A 281 13.22 5.37 -11.42
C LEU A 281 13.35 5.73 -12.91
N GLY A 282 12.37 6.47 -13.41
CA GLY A 282 12.39 7.03 -14.75
C GLY A 282 13.25 8.29 -14.85
N ILE A 283 12.74 9.31 -15.54
CA ILE A 283 13.40 10.59 -15.73
C ILE A 283 12.41 11.73 -15.48
N VAL A 284 12.86 12.77 -14.78
CA VAL A 284 12.02 13.96 -14.54
C VAL A 284 11.83 14.72 -15.86
N ARG A 285 10.57 14.85 -16.30
CA ARG A 285 10.21 15.59 -17.52
C ARG A 285 8.84 16.29 -17.40
N PRO A 286 8.65 17.46 -18.02
CA PRO A 286 7.41 18.24 -17.92
C PRO A 286 6.28 17.73 -18.82
N GLY A 287 5.05 17.97 -18.38
CA GLY A 287 3.81 17.78 -19.13
C GLY A 287 3.50 16.33 -19.50
N LEU A 288 2.45 16.14 -20.32
CA LEU A 288 2.01 14.80 -20.74
C LEU A 288 3.11 13.98 -21.43
N ASP A 289 3.94 14.59 -22.29
CA ASP A 289 5.08 13.88 -22.88
C ASP A 289 6.09 13.45 -21.81
N GLY A 290 6.33 14.29 -20.80
CA GLY A 290 7.17 13.94 -19.68
C GLY A 290 6.63 12.78 -18.85
N PHE A 291 5.31 12.76 -18.57
CA PHE A 291 4.63 11.63 -17.95
C PHE A 291 4.87 10.33 -18.72
N ARG A 292 4.67 10.34 -20.05
CA ARG A 292 4.88 9.18 -20.92
C ARG A 292 6.34 8.74 -20.98
N ARG A 293 7.27 9.67 -21.18
CA ARG A 293 8.70 9.39 -21.30
C ARG A 293 9.28 8.87 -20.00
N SER A 294 8.89 9.45 -18.87
CA SER A 294 9.31 8.92 -17.57
C SER A 294 8.80 7.51 -17.36
N THR A 295 7.55 7.22 -17.76
CA THR A 295 6.95 5.87 -17.65
C THR A 295 7.75 4.85 -18.45
N ARG A 296 8.05 5.14 -19.73
CA ARG A 296 8.86 4.26 -20.59
C ARG A 296 10.28 4.07 -20.04
N ALA A 297 10.90 5.15 -19.53
CA ALA A 297 12.22 5.08 -18.91
C ALA A 297 12.22 4.18 -17.67
N ALA A 298 11.25 4.33 -16.77
CA ALA A 298 11.12 3.49 -15.58
C ALA A 298 10.92 2.01 -15.95
N ALA A 299 10.08 1.73 -16.95
CA ALA A 299 9.84 0.37 -17.43
C ALA A 299 11.13 -0.29 -17.97
N ARG A 300 11.92 0.43 -18.77
CA ARG A 300 13.23 -0.04 -19.26
C ARG A 300 14.22 -0.28 -18.12
N THR A 301 14.27 0.63 -17.15
CA THR A 301 15.11 0.47 -15.95
C THR A 301 14.71 -0.76 -15.14
N LYS A 302 13.40 -1.03 -14.98
CA LYS A 302 12.90 -2.24 -14.32
C LYS A 302 13.29 -3.50 -15.09
N ALA A 303 13.09 -3.53 -16.41
CA ALA A 303 13.50 -4.67 -17.24
C ALA A 303 14.99 -4.97 -17.08
N LEU A 304 15.83 -3.94 -17.06
CA LEU A 304 17.27 -4.08 -16.86
C LEU A 304 17.61 -4.63 -15.46
N ALA A 305 16.99 -4.08 -14.42
CA ALA A 305 17.20 -4.54 -13.04
C ALA A 305 16.75 -5.99 -12.83
N LEU A 306 15.61 -6.38 -13.43
CA LEU A 306 15.16 -7.78 -13.42
C LEU A 306 16.12 -8.68 -14.21
N SER A 307 16.69 -8.17 -15.31
CA SER A 307 17.67 -8.91 -16.10
C SER A 307 18.95 -9.20 -15.33
N ALA A 308 19.43 -8.22 -14.55
CA ALA A 308 20.59 -8.32 -13.66
C ALA A 308 20.38 -9.28 -12.47
N GLY A 309 19.13 -9.58 -12.12
CA GLY A 309 18.80 -10.54 -11.06
C GLY A 309 19.10 -10.02 -9.65
N PRO A 310 19.39 -10.92 -8.67
CA PRO A 310 19.53 -10.55 -7.26
C PRO A 310 20.62 -9.52 -6.97
N GLY A 311 21.68 -9.50 -7.79
CA GLY A 311 22.82 -8.58 -7.67
C GLY A 311 22.53 -7.14 -8.12
N ALA A 312 21.37 -6.86 -8.70
CA ALA A 312 20.99 -5.50 -9.05
C ALA A 312 20.93 -4.61 -7.79
N PRO A 313 21.22 -3.30 -7.89
CA PRO A 313 20.93 -2.36 -6.82
C PRO A 313 19.45 -2.37 -6.46
N ARG A 314 19.14 -1.99 -5.21
CA ARG A 314 17.76 -1.93 -4.74
C ARG A 314 16.96 -0.82 -5.42
N VAL A 315 17.62 0.29 -5.71
CA VAL A 315 17.06 1.42 -6.45
C VAL A 315 17.96 1.69 -7.65
N VAL A 316 17.37 1.74 -8.85
CA VAL A 316 18.09 2.02 -10.09
C VAL A 316 17.44 3.22 -10.76
N ALA A 317 18.22 4.24 -11.13
CA ALA A 317 17.73 5.39 -11.86
C ALA A 317 18.07 5.29 -13.35
N PHE A 318 17.10 5.55 -14.24
CA PHE A 318 17.32 5.50 -15.69
C PHE A 318 18.51 6.35 -16.13
N ALA A 319 18.69 7.54 -15.54
CA ALA A 319 19.80 8.44 -15.87
C ALA A 319 21.19 7.81 -15.66
N ARG A 320 21.34 6.86 -14.73
CA ARG A 320 22.60 6.14 -14.47
C ARG A 320 22.82 4.95 -15.40
N VAL A 321 21.78 4.45 -16.07
CA VAL A 321 21.81 3.21 -16.85
C VAL A 321 21.28 3.35 -18.28
N ALA A 322 21.00 4.59 -18.71
CA ALA A 322 20.24 4.85 -19.93
C ALA A 322 20.78 4.12 -21.17
N PRO A 323 22.10 4.12 -21.49
CA PRO A 323 22.59 3.45 -22.69
C PRO A 323 22.26 1.94 -22.72
N VAL A 324 22.40 1.25 -21.59
CA VAL A 324 22.10 -0.20 -21.50
C VAL A 324 20.59 -0.43 -21.42
N ALA A 325 19.86 0.37 -20.64
CA ALA A 325 18.41 0.25 -20.52
C ALA A 325 17.66 0.51 -21.84
N LEU A 326 18.23 1.33 -22.74
CA LEU A 326 17.68 1.56 -24.08
C LEU A 326 17.78 0.32 -24.99
N LEU A 327 18.74 -0.58 -24.74
CA LEU A 327 19.00 -1.81 -25.51
C LEU A 327 18.62 -3.08 -24.75
N VAL A 328 17.82 -2.96 -23.68
CA VAL A 328 17.47 -4.09 -22.79
C VAL A 328 16.79 -5.25 -23.52
N ASP A 329 16.11 -4.96 -24.63
CA ASP A 329 15.37 -5.93 -25.45
C ASP A 329 16.23 -6.57 -26.57
N GLU A 330 17.51 -6.20 -26.69
CA GLU A 330 18.44 -6.67 -27.74
C GLU A 330 19.61 -7.50 -27.16
N PRO A 331 19.37 -8.57 -26.38
CA PRO A 331 20.42 -9.26 -25.63
C PRO A 331 21.43 -10.01 -26.52
N ARG A 332 21.07 -10.37 -27.76
CA ARG A 332 21.97 -11.09 -28.68
C ARG A 332 22.98 -10.14 -29.30
N GLU A 333 22.49 -9.01 -29.80
CA GLU A 333 23.27 -7.92 -30.36
C GLU A 333 24.25 -7.37 -29.32
N LEU A 334 23.80 -7.26 -28.06
CA LEU A 334 24.66 -6.90 -26.93
C LEU A 334 25.74 -7.97 -26.64
N ALA A 335 25.42 -9.26 -26.76
CA ALA A 335 26.39 -10.34 -26.55
C ALA A 335 27.45 -10.40 -27.65
N ASP A 336 27.06 -10.16 -28.91
CA ASP A 336 27.97 -10.06 -30.04
C ASP A 336 28.90 -8.86 -29.88
N PHE A 337 28.35 -7.68 -29.57
CA PHE A 337 29.13 -6.48 -29.28
C PHE A 337 30.12 -6.69 -28.12
N VAL A 338 29.69 -7.33 -27.03
CA VAL A 338 30.56 -7.69 -25.90
C VAL A 338 31.68 -8.62 -26.33
N SER A 339 31.38 -9.62 -27.16
CA SER A 339 32.37 -10.59 -27.66
C SER A 339 33.40 -9.92 -28.58
N ASP A 340 32.95 -9.02 -29.45
CA ASP A 340 33.82 -8.28 -30.37
C ASP A 340 34.70 -7.26 -29.62
N SER A 341 34.14 -6.59 -28.61
CA SER A 341 34.84 -5.55 -27.84
C SER A 341 35.80 -6.09 -26.79
N LEU A 342 35.46 -7.22 -26.14
CA LEU A 342 36.24 -7.78 -25.03
C LEU A 342 37.05 -9.02 -25.42
N GLY A 343 36.77 -9.64 -26.57
CA GLY A 343 37.39 -10.90 -26.97
C GLY A 343 37.26 -11.97 -25.89
N ASP A 344 38.38 -12.60 -25.52
CA ASP A 344 38.41 -13.64 -24.48
C ASP A 344 38.14 -13.13 -23.06
N LEU A 345 38.14 -11.82 -22.83
CA LEU A 345 37.67 -11.24 -21.58
C LEU A 345 36.13 -11.34 -21.45
N ALA A 346 35.39 -11.70 -22.50
CA ALA A 346 33.95 -11.99 -22.45
C ALA A 346 33.59 -13.37 -21.88
N VAL A 347 34.55 -14.18 -21.42
CA VAL A 347 34.28 -15.52 -20.88
C VAL A 347 33.69 -15.44 -19.46
N ASP A 348 32.63 -16.21 -19.21
CA ASP A 348 31.97 -16.34 -17.90
C ASP A 348 32.79 -17.23 -16.94
N ASP A 349 33.88 -16.67 -16.41
CA ASP A 349 34.67 -17.29 -15.36
C ASP A 349 35.15 -16.27 -14.30
N PRO A 350 35.47 -16.72 -13.07
CA PRO A 350 35.77 -15.83 -11.95
C PRO A 350 37.00 -14.93 -12.18
N ARG A 351 37.97 -15.38 -12.98
CA ARG A 351 39.16 -14.57 -13.29
C ARG A 351 38.77 -13.42 -14.21
N CYS A 352 38.06 -13.72 -15.28
CA CYS A 352 37.61 -12.68 -16.22
C CYS A 352 36.61 -11.72 -15.56
N GLU A 353 35.75 -12.20 -14.67
CA GLU A 353 34.84 -11.36 -13.88
C GLU A 353 35.59 -10.30 -13.06
N LEU A 354 36.61 -10.71 -12.31
CA LEU A 354 37.43 -9.81 -11.50
C LEU A 354 38.14 -8.73 -12.34
N LEU A 355 38.62 -9.12 -13.52
CA LEU A 355 39.29 -8.20 -14.45
C LEU A 355 38.29 -7.23 -15.10
N ARG A 356 37.11 -7.71 -15.51
CA ARG A 356 36.02 -6.86 -16.02
C ARG A 356 35.57 -5.84 -14.98
N GLU A 357 35.37 -6.26 -13.74
CA GLU A 357 34.99 -5.37 -12.65
C GLU A 357 36.04 -4.29 -12.40
N THR A 358 37.33 -4.71 -12.33
CA THR A 358 38.43 -3.77 -12.11
C THR A 358 38.54 -2.75 -13.25
N LEU A 359 38.44 -3.19 -14.51
CA LEU A 359 38.48 -2.29 -15.67
C LEU A 359 37.27 -1.35 -15.72
N ARG A 360 36.06 -1.85 -15.42
CA ARG A 360 34.84 -1.03 -15.40
C ARG A 360 34.99 0.15 -14.45
N LEU A 361 35.45 -0.13 -13.23
CA LEU A 361 35.62 0.88 -12.19
C LEU A 361 36.82 1.79 -12.46
N PHE A 362 37.89 1.25 -13.04
CA PHE A 362 39.03 2.06 -13.51
C PHE A 362 38.61 3.09 -14.56
N LEU A 363 37.81 2.69 -15.55
CA LEU A 363 37.31 3.62 -16.55
C LEU A 363 36.29 4.61 -15.95
N ALA A 364 35.42 4.16 -15.04
CA ALA A 364 34.44 5.03 -14.37
C ALA A 364 35.09 6.09 -13.46
N THR A 365 36.27 5.81 -12.90
CA THR A 365 37.03 6.73 -12.04
C THR A 365 38.09 7.52 -12.82
N ASN A 366 37.84 7.79 -14.11
CA ASN A 366 38.75 8.53 -15.01
C ASN A 366 40.18 7.95 -15.03
N ARG A 367 40.30 6.62 -15.00
CA ARG A 367 41.59 5.89 -15.05
C ARG A 367 42.50 6.18 -13.86
N SER A 368 41.92 6.48 -12.70
CA SER A 368 42.66 6.69 -11.46
C SER A 368 42.83 5.39 -10.69
N TYR A 369 44.07 4.87 -10.64
CA TYR A 369 44.39 3.70 -9.82
C TYR A 369 44.08 3.88 -8.33
N ALA A 370 44.22 5.10 -7.80
CA ALA A 370 43.95 5.39 -6.40
C ALA A 370 42.44 5.35 -6.11
N ALA A 371 41.63 6.04 -6.91
CA ALA A 371 40.17 6.05 -6.74
C ALA A 371 39.56 4.67 -6.99
N THR A 372 40.05 3.93 -7.99
CA THR A 372 39.62 2.54 -8.22
C THR A 372 39.94 1.63 -7.04
N ALA A 373 41.11 1.82 -6.42
CA ALA A 373 41.56 1.01 -5.29
C ALA A 373 40.70 1.26 -4.04
N GLU A 374 40.30 2.51 -3.80
CA GLU A 374 39.39 2.89 -2.73
C GLU A 374 38.02 2.25 -2.91
N GLU A 375 37.43 2.37 -4.10
CA GLU A 375 36.12 1.78 -4.44
C GLU A 375 36.11 0.24 -4.38
N LEU A 376 37.19 -0.42 -4.83
CA LEU A 376 37.34 -1.88 -4.71
C LEU A 376 37.78 -2.34 -3.31
N MET A 377 38.13 -1.42 -2.41
CA MET A 377 38.77 -1.70 -1.12
C MET A 377 40.01 -2.61 -1.24
N VAL A 378 40.87 -2.36 -2.22
CA VAL A 378 42.14 -3.08 -2.44
C VAL A 378 43.32 -2.12 -2.46
N HIS A 379 44.54 -2.66 -2.44
CA HIS A 379 45.74 -1.82 -2.61
C HIS A 379 45.88 -1.33 -4.07
N ARG A 380 46.38 -0.09 -4.26
CA ARG A 380 46.62 0.53 -5.58
C ARG A 380 47.41 -0.37 -6.55
N ASN A 381 48.43 -1.06 -6.03
CA ASN A 381 49.26 -1.99 -6.84
C ASN A 381 48.45 -3.17 -7.39
N THR A 382 47.43 -3.63 -6.66
CA THR A 382 46.55 -4.71 -7.11
C THR A 382 45.73 -4.26 -8.30
N VAL A 383 45.20 -3.03 -8.28
CA VAL A 383 44.50 -2.43 -9.43
C VAL A 383 45.44 -2.32 -10.61
N HIS A 384 46.65 -1.77 -10.40
CA HIS A 384 47.66 -1.64 -11.46
C HIS A 384 47.97 -3.00 -12.11
N TYR A 385 48.25 -4.02 -11.31
CA TYR A 385 48.51 -5.37 -11.80
C TYR A 385 47.33 -5.95 -12.59
N ARG A 386 46.09 -5.81 -12.10
CA ARG A 386 44.89 -6.33 -12.78
C ARG A 386 44.63 -5.61 -14.11
N VAL A 387 44.76 -4.28 -14.15
CA VAL A 387 44.62 -3.50 -15.38
C VAL A 387 45.69 -3.90 -16.39
N GLN A 388 46.95 -3.95 -15.98
CA GLN A 388 48.06 -4.34 -16.85
C GLN A 388 47.87 -5.77 -17.39
N ARG A 389 47.48 -6.71 -16.53
CA ARG A 389 47.17 -8.09 -16.93
C ARG A 389 46.03 -8.15 -17.94
N ALA A 390 45.02 -7.30 -17.81
CA ALA A 390 43.91 -7.27 -18.76
C ALA A 390 44.36 -6.72 -20.12
N VAL A 391 45.15 -5.64 -20.13
CA VAL A 391 45.72 -5.04 -21.35
C VAL A 391 46.66 -6.01 -22.07
N ASP A 392 47.61 -6.62 -21.35
CA ASP A 392 48.64 -7.46 -21.97
C ASP A 392 48.08 -8.80 -22.46
N HIS A 393 47.20 -9.43 -21.66
CA HIS A 393 46.73 -10.78 -21.94
C HIS A 393 45.56 -10.83 -22.93
N TYR A 394 44.75 -9.77 -22.98
CA TYR A 394 43.59 -9.68 -23.87
C TYR A 394 43.76 -8.60 -24.95
N HIS A 395 44.97 -8.04 -25.09
CA HIS A 395 45.35 -7.08 -26.12
C HIS A 395 44.43 -5.86 -26.21
N LEU A 396 43.93 -5.38 -25.07
CA LEU A 396 42.98 -4.27 -25.01
C LEU A 396 43.71 -2.94 -25.24
N ASN A 397 43.19 -2.12 -26.14
CA ASN A 397 43.66 -0.75 -26.32
C ASN A 397 42.77 0.23 -25.54
N LEU A 398 43.25 0.67 -24.38
CA LEU A 398 42.49 1.60 -23.54
C LEU A 398 42.30 2.99 -24.18
N ASP A 399 43.10 3.37 -25.17
CA ASP A 399 43.07 4.70 -25.78
C ASP A 399 42.27 4.76 -27.09
N ALA A 400 42.32 3.72 -27.92
CA ALA A 400 41.61 3.69 -29.20
C ALA A 400 40.11 3.36 -29.05
N ASP A 401 39.76 2.46 -28.13
CA ASP A 401 38.41 1.87 -28.02
C ASP A 401 37.73 2.22 -26.69
N ALA A 402 38.07 3.38 -26.11
CA ALA A 402 37.69 3.74 -24.75
C ALA A 402 36.18 3.73 -24.49
N PHE A 403 35.37 4.13 -25.48
CA PHE A 403 33.91 4.09 -25.38
C PHE A 403 33.37 2.67 -25.47
N ASP A 404 33.77 1.91 -26.50
CA ASP A 404 33.26 0.56 -26.75
C ASP A 404 33.63 -0.39 -25.61
N LEU A 405 34.87 -0.29 -25.12
CA LEU A 405 35.33 -1.03 -23.95
C LEU A 405 34.53 -0.68 -22.69
N HIS A 406 34.32 0.62 -22.41
CA HIS A 406 33.54 1.05 -21.24
C HIS A 406 32.08 0.58 -21.33
N PHE A 407 31.50 0.68 -22.52
CA PHE A 407 30.12 0.27 -22.77
C PHE A 407 29.96 -1.25 -22.63
N ALA A 408 30.84 -2.05 -23.26
CA ALA A 408 30.82 -3.51 -23.16
C ALA A 408 30.96 -3.99 -21.70
N LEU A 409 31.84 -3.36 -20.91
CA LEU A 409 31.99 -3.67 -19.48
C LEU A 409 30.74 -3.33 -18.67
N THR A 410 30.03 -2.26 -19.04
CA THR A 410 28.76 -1.87 -18.40
C THR A 410 27.63 -2.83 -18.77
N VAL A 411 27.57 -3.28 -20.03
CA VAL A 411 26.65 -4.32 -20.49
C VAL A 411 26.86 -5.62 -19.72
N CYS A 412 28.11 -6.08 -19.59
CA CYS A 412 28.46 -7.26 -18.79
C CYS A 412 28.00 -7.14 -17.33
N HIS A 413 28.18 -5.96 -16.71
CA HIS A 413 27.78 -5.73 -15.32
C HIS A 413 26.26 -5.88 -15.11
N TRP A 414 25.44 -5.39 -16.05
CA TRP A 414 23.99 -5.41 -15.91
C TRP A 414 23.32 -6.68 -16.46
N HIS A 415 23.86 -7.31 -17.51
CA HIS A 415 23.26 -8.52 -18.07
C HIS A 415 23.88 -9.81 -17.53
N GLY A 416 25.07 -9.73 -16.91
CA GLY A 416 25.78 -10.86 -16.34
C GLY A 416 26.02 -11.97 -17.35
N ALA A 417 25.83 -13.22 -16.92
CA ALA A 417 26.04 -14.43 -17.73
C ALA A 417 25.24 -14.48 -19.06
N LYS A 418 24.21 -13.65 -19.24
CA LYS A 418 23.38 -13.64 -20.46
C LYS A 418 24.10 -13.13 -21.70
N VAL A 419 25.13 -12.28 -21.50
CA VAL A 419 25.93 -11.67 -22.58
C VAL A 419 27.36 -12.20 -22.62
N LEU A 420 27.69 -13.16 -21.76
CA LEU A 420 29.02 -13.73 -21.63
C LEU A 420 29.11 -15.11 -22.32
N ARG A 421 30.28 -15.40 -22.87
CA ARG A 421 30.57 -16.70 -23.49
C ARG A 421 30.85 -17.73 -22.41
N ARG A 422 30.25 -18.92 -22.52
CA ARG A 422 30.58 -20.03 -21.60
C ARG A 422 32.02 -20.47 -21.83
N LYS A 423 32.73 -20.77 -20.74
CA LYS A 423 34.07 -21.35 -20.82
C LYS A 423 34.02 -22.65 -21.64
N PRO A 424 34.82 -22.80 -22.71
CA PRO A 424 34.92 -24.08 -23.41
C PRO A 424 35.42 -25.14 -22.41
N ARG A 425 34.78 -26.31 -22.45
CA ARG A 425 35.10 -27.44 -21.56
C ARG A 425 36.52 -27.94 -21.74
#